data_AF-A0A3P7IF14-F1
#
_entry.id   AF-A0A3P7IF14-F1
#
_cell.length_a   1.000
_cell.length_b   1.000
_cell.length_c   1.000
_cell.angle_alpha   90.00
_cell.angle_beta   90.00
_cell.angle_gamma   90.00
#
_symmetry.space_group_name_H-M   'P 1'
#
loop_
_entity.id
_entity.type
_entity.pdbx_description
1 polymer ?
#
loop_
_entity_poly.entity_id
_entity_poly.type
_entity_poly.pdbx_seq_one_letter_code
_entity_poly.pdbx_strand_id
1 'polypeptide(L)'
;MNGDVWMGPNAVLAFKREGYGYFSISPSELYEALMYNTGRKENRGLERDERICMRKLMRKHFVFGAKEMYRGIFIGAQVKQLQRFIPDLRRSDAARGPTGVRAQAMDEDGNLVDDFVFDSGTGPLSKRVLHVRNAPSPGATSSLAIAKMIAKEVQTRFSL
;
A
#
# COMPACT_ATOMS: atom_id res chain seq x y z
N MET A 1 8.44 -3.25 26.76
CA MET A 1 7.91 -4.03 25.63
C MET A 1 7.48 -5.39 26.17
N ASN A 2 6.26 -5.83 25.90
CA ASN A 2 5.63 -6.96 26.61
C ASN A 2 6.07 -8.35 26.10
N GLY A 3 7.14 -8.43 25.31
CA GLY A 3 7.62 -9.68 24.69
C GLY A 3 6.83 -10.13 23.45
N ASP A 4 5.66 -9.54 23.19
CA ASP A 4 4.84 -9.85 22.03
C ASP A 4 5.51 -9.42 20.72
N VAL A 5 5.38 -10.27 19.70
CA VAL A 5 5.87 -10.02 18.33
C VAL A 5 4.70 -10.02 17.36
N TRP A 6 4.58 -8.95 16.59
CA TRP A 6 3.55 -8.82 15.56
C TRP A 6 4.01 -9.49 14.28
N MET A 7 3.29 -10.53 13.86
CA MET A 7 3.49 -11.17 12.56
C MET A 7 2.18 -11.20 11.80
N GLY A 8 2.10 -10.40 10.74
CA GLY A 8 0.95 -10.34 9.86
C GLY A 8 1.24 -10.98 8.50
N PRO A 9 0.20 -11.33 7.73
CA PRO A 9 0.35 -11.55 6.31
C PRO A 9 0.87 -10.27 5.63
N ASN A 10 1.41 -10.41 4.44
CA ASN A 10 1.77 -9.27 3.60
C ASN A 10 0.53 -8.47 3.20
N ALA A 11 0.76 -7.25 2.70
CA ALA A 11 -0.30 -6.34 2.28
C ALA A 11 -1.21 -6.97 1.21
N VAL A 12 -2.52 -6.85 1.42
CA VAL A 12 -3.58 -7.23 0.49
C VAL A 12 -4.45 -6.02 0.17
N LEU A 13 -5.23 -6.09 -0.91
CA LEU A 13 -6.13 -5.02 -1.29
C LEU A 13 -7.18 -4.79 -0.19
N ALA A 14 -7.27 -3.55 0.29
CA ALA A 14 -8.36 -3.10 1.14
C ALA A 14 -9.58 -2.75 0.26
N PHE A 15 -10.78 -3.16 0.67
CA PHE A 15 -12.03 -2.91 -0.07
C PHE A 15 -12.69 -1.57 0.27
N LYS A 16 -12.03 -0.76 1.12
CA LYS A 16 -12.42 0.58 1.53
C LYS A 16 -11.16 1.33 2.01
N ARG A 17 -11.03 2.63 1.72
CA ARG A 17 -9.88 3.49 2.07
C ARG A 17 -9.60 3.51 3.58
N GLU A 18 -10.65 3.44 4.38
CA GLU A 18 -10.60 3.36 5.85
C GLU A 18 -11.25 2.07 6.36
N GLY A 19 -11.07 0.97 5.61
CA GLY A 19 -11.60 -0.34 5.96
C GLY A 19 -10.60 -1.17 6.76
N TYR A 20 -10.73 -1.18 8.08
CA TYR A 20 -9.85 -1.95 8.98
C TYR A 20 -10.34 -3.38 9.26
N GLY A 21 -11.53 -3.76 8.78
CA GLY A 21 -12.07 -5.11 8.91
C GLY A 21 -12.16 -5.85 7.58
N TYR A 22 -12.18 -7.19 7.62
CA TYR A 22 -12.34 -8.03 6.42
C TYR A 22 -13.65 -7.77 5.66
N PHE A 23 -14.70 -7.37 6.38
CA PHE A 23 -16.02 -7.06 5.82
C PHE A 23 -16.24 -5.56 5.60
N SER A 24 -15.22 -4.73 5.79
CA SER A 24 -15.30 -3.29 5.50
C SER A 24 -15.19 -3.05 3.99
N ILE A 25 -16.33 -3.20 3.30
CA ILE A 25 -16.42 -3.11 1.85
C ILE A 25 -17.21 -1.86 1.46
N SER A 26 -16.66 -1.08 0.53
CA SER A 26 -17.33 0.06 -0.09
C SER A 26 -17.40 -0.20 -1.61
N PRO A 27 -18.57 -0.61 -2.15
CA PRO A 27 -18.68 -0.93 -3.57
C PRO A 27 -18.29 0.22 -4.50
N SER A 28 -18.60 1.47 -4.11
CA SER A 28 -18.23 2.66 -4.86
C SER A 28 -16.73 2.88 -4.90
N GLU A 29 -16.03 2.74 -3.77
CA GLU A 29 -14.57 2.89 -3.70
C GLU A 29 -13.85 1.73 -4.38
N LEU A 30 -14.39 0.51 -4.27
CA LEU A 30 -13.84 -0.64 -4.98
C LEU A 30 -13.99 -0.48 -6.49
N TYR A 31 -15.14 0.01 -6.96
CA TYR A 31 -15.35 0.34 -8.36
C TYR A 31 -14.38 1.44 -8.81
N GLU A 32 -14.23 2.52 -8.02
CA GLU A 32 -13.28 3.59 -8.30
C GLU A 32 -11.85 3.04 -8.41
N ALA A 33 -11.40 2.21 -7.46
CA ALA A 33 -10.07 1.61 -7.48
C ALA A 33 -9.86 0.67 -8.68
N LEU A 34 -10.87 -0.14 -9.02
CA LEU A 34 -10.83 -1.10 -10.12
C LEU A 34 -11.01 -0.48 -11.51
N MET A 35 -11.56 0.73 -11.58
CA MET A 35 -11.76 1.48 -12.82
C MET A 35 -10.87 2.72 -12.90
N TYR A 36 -9.95 2.88 -11.94
CA TYR A 36 -9.03 3.99 -11.91
C TYR A 36 -8.11 3.91 -13.14
N ASN A 37 -8.29 4.86 -14.04
CA ASN A 37 -7.51 5.01 -15.24
C ASN A 37 -6.48 6.11 -15.02
N THR A 38 -5.21 5.75 -14.97
CA THR A 38 -4.10 6.72 -14.85
C THR A 38 -3.76 7.41 -16.18
N GLY A 39 -4.32 6.96 -17.29
CA GLY A 39 -3.93 7.46 -18.61
C GLY A 39 -4.21 8.95 -18.79
N ARG A 40 -3.15 9.76 -18.92
CA ARG A 40 -3.22 11.09 -19.57
C ARG A 40 -4.07 10.95 -20.84
N LYS A 41 -5.07 11.83 -20.96
CA LYS A 41 -6.03 11.92 -22.09
C LYS A 41 -5.39 12.10 -23.47
N GLU A 42 -4.06 12.23 -23.53
CA GLU A 42 -3.30 12.64 -24.72
C GLU A 42 -3.10 11.52 -25.74
N ASN A 43 -3.03 10.25 -25.30
CA ASN A 43 -2.91 9.12 -26.23
C ASN A 43 -4.29 8.52 -26.55
N ARG A 44 -5.09 9.16 -27.42
CA ARG A 44 -6.36 8.61 -27.93
C ARG A 44 -6.12 7.48 -28.96
N GLY A 45 -5.59 6.34 -28.54
CA GLY A 45 -5.32 5.24 -29.49
C GLY A 45 -5.13 3.84 -28.93
N LEU A 46 -4.88 3.66 -27.63
CA LEU A 46 -4.82 2.31 -27.05
C LEU A 46 -6.21 1.87 -26.56
N GLU A 47 -6.56 0.63 -26.90
CA GLU A 47 -7.78 -0.06 -26.51
C GLU A 47 -8.06 0.09 -25.00
N ARG A 48 -9.34 0.25 -24.66
CA ARG A 48 -9.83 0.66 -23.33
C ARG A 48 -9.36 -0.22 -22.15
N ASP A 49 -8.91 -1.45 -22.38
CA ASP A 49 -8.60 -2.42 -21.31
C ASP A 49 -7.17 -2.33 -20.76
N GLU A 50 -6.20 -1.75 -21.49
CA GLU A 50 -4.79 -1.72 -21.06
C GLU A 50 -4.43 -0.57 -20.11
N ARG A 51 -5.39 0.27 -19.71
CA ARG A 51 -5.15 1.50 -18.93
C ARG A 51 -5.46 1.41 -17.44
N ILE A 52 -5.93 0.25 -16.98
CA ILE A 52 -6.37 0.08 -15.59
C ILE A 52 -5.21 -0.53 -14.78
N CYS A 53 -4.38 0.34 -14.22
CA CYS A 53 -3.20 -0.03 -13.43
C CYS A 53 -3.51 -1.01 -12.29
N MET A 54 -4.62 -0.82 -11.57
CA MET A 54 -5.02 -1.73 -10.47
C MET A 54 -5.29 -3.15 -10.96
N ARG A 55 -5.93 -3.33 -12.12
CA ARG A 55 -6.18 -4.66 -12.70
C ARG A 55 -4.88 -5.34 -13.12
N LYS A 56 -3.91 -4.58 -13.66
CA LYS A 56 -2.58 -5.10 -13.98
C LYS A 56 -1.88 -5.62 -12.72
N LEU A 57 -1.85 -4.84 -11.63
CA LEU A 57 -1.29 -5.25 -10.33
C LEU A 57 -1.97 -6.52 -9.81
N MET A 58 -3.31 -6.53 -9.78
CA MET A 58 -4.08 -7.67 -9.31
C MET A 58 -3.79 -8.93 -10.13
N ARG A 59 -3.71 -8.84 -11.47
CA ARG A 59 -3.37 -9.99 -12.32
C ARG A 59 -1.95 -10.51 -12.05
N LYS A 60 -0.97 -9.61 -11.89
CA LYS A 60 0.43 -9.97 -11.57
C LYS A 60 0.54 -10.70 -10.23
N HIS A 61 -0.24 -10.31 -9.22
CA HIS A 61 -0.10 -10.80 -7.85
C HIS A 61 -1.32 -11.60 -7.32
N PHE A 62 -2.24 -12.04 -8.18
CA PHE A 62 -3.50 -12.67 -7.75
C PHE A 62 -3.29 -13.87 -6.83
N VAL A 63 -2.43 -14.81 -7.24
CA VAL A 63 -2.13 -16.03 -6.47
C VAL A 63 -1.49 -15.69 -5.12
N PHE A 64 -0.62 -14.69 -5.10
CA PHE A 64 0.02 -14.23 -3.88
C PHE A 64 -1.00 -13.58 -2.94
N GLY A 65 -1.78 -12.61 -3.43
CA GLY A 65 -2.81 -11.93 -2.66
C GLY A 65 -3.89 -12.86 -2.10
N ALA A 66 -4.32 -13.86 -2.88
CA ALA A 66 -5.27 -14.86 -2.41
C ALA A 66 -4.70 -15.73 -1.27
N LYS A 67 -3.42 -16.12 -1.35
CA LYS A 67 -2.75 -16.86 -0.27
C LYS A 67 -2.60 -16.02 1.00
N GLU A 68 -2.24 -14.75 0.87
CA GLU A 68 -2.11 -13.84 2.01
C GLU A 68 -3.47 -13.56 2.66
N MET A 69 -4.54 -13.38 1.87
CA MET A 69 -5.90 -13.23 2.39
C MET A 69 -6.35 -14.49 3.16
N TYR A 70 -6.11 -15.67 2.59
CA TYR A 70 -6.39 -16.95 3.26
C TYR A 70 -5.67 -17.05 4.61
N ARG A 71 -4.39 -16.71 4.67
CA ARG A 71 -3.61 -16.77 5.91
C ARG A 71 -4.01 -15.71 6.93
N GLY A 72 -4.42 -14.52 6.49
CA GLY A 72 -4.95 -13.48 7.37
C GLY A 72 -6.28 -13.89 8.02
N ILE A 73 -7.14 -14.59 7.27
CA ILE A 73 -8.43 -15.07 7.79
C ILE A 73 -8.22 -16.30 8.69
N PHE A 74 -7.45 -17.29 8.22
CA PHE A 74 -7.23 -18.55 8.91
C PHE A 74 -5.89 -18.57 9.65
N ILE A 75 -5.92 -18.25 10.94
CA ILE A 75 -4.70 -18.12 11.75
C ILE A 75 -3.91 -19.43 11.82
N GLY A 76 -4.57 -20.60 11.76
CA GLY A 76 -3.87 -21.89 11.68
C GLY A 76 -2.98 -22.01 10.42
N ALA A 77 -3.39 -21.43 9.30
CA ALA A 77 -2.58 -21.39 8.08
C ALA A 77 -1.38 -20.45 8.21
N GLN A 78 -1.55 -19.31 8.89
CA GLN A 78 -0.43 -18.42 9.22
C GLN A 78 0.57 -19.10 10.16
N VAL A 79 0.10 -19.75 11.23
CA VAL A 79 0.95 -20.51 12.17
C VAL A 79 1.75 -21.57 11.43
N LYS A 80 1.11 -22.34 10.52
CA LYS A 80 1.82 -23.33 9.69
C LYS A 80 2.93 -22.72 8.82
N GLN A 81 2.77 -21.49 8.35
CA GLN A 81 3.84 -20.79 7.63
C GLN A 81 4.97 -20.37 8.58
N LEU A 82 4.62 -19.84 9.75
CA LEU A 82 5.59 -19.41 10.76
C LEU A 82 6.38 -20.58 11.36
N GLN A 83 5.81 -21.78 11.38
CA GLN A 83 6.49 -23.02 11.79
C GLN A 83 7.73 -23.36 10.96
N ARG A 84 7.89 -22.75 9.77
CA ARG A 84 9.15 -22.86 9.00
C ARG A 84 10.33 -22.16 9.69
N PHE A 85 10.05 -21.18 10.55
CA PHE A 85 11.05 -20.44 11.32
C PHE A 85 11.06 -20.88 12.79
N ILE A 86 9.89 -21.16 13.36
CA ILE A 86 9.72 -21.58 14.75
C ILE A 86 8.85 -22.85 14.80
N PRO A 87 9.44 -24.05 14.65
CA PRO A 87 8.69 -25.31 14.53
C PRO A 87 7.73 -25.60 15.71
N ASP A 88 8.10 -25.17 16.91
CA ASP A 88 7.33 -25.40 18.14
C ASP A 88 6.11 -24.48 18.29
N LEU A 89 5.93 -23.50 17.39
CA LEU A 89 4.83 -22.54 17.45
C LEU A 89 3.49 -23.25 17.31
N ARG A 90 2.58 -23.03 18.26
CA ARG A 90 1.23 -23.61 18.28
C ARG A 90 0.18 -22.57 17.96
N ARG A 91 -1.01 -23.04 17.60
CA ARG A 91 -2.15 -22.15 17.35
C ARG A 91 -2.54 -21.33 18.59
N SER A 92 -2.37 -21.89 19.79
CA SER A 92 -2.61 -21.22 21.08
C SER A 92 -1.74 -19.98 21.29
N ASP A 93 -0.59 -19.93 20.63
CA ASP A 93 0.44 -18.90 20.87
C ASP A 93 0.22 -17.68 19.97
N ALA A 94 -0.78 -17.74 19.08
CA ALA A 94 -1.14 -16.66 18.17
C ALA A 94 -2.49 -16.04 18.54
N ALA A 95 -2.58 -14.72 18.50
CA ALA A 95 -3.84 -13.98 18.62
C ALA A 95 -4.04 -13.08 17.39
N ARG A 96 -5.27 -12.62 17.15
CA ARG A 96 -5.50 -11.60 16.13
C ARG A 96 -4.92 -10.27 16.60
N GLY A 97 -4.18 -9.62 15.72
CA GLY A 97 -3.71 -8.26 15.95
C GLY A 97 -4.59 -7.18 15.32
N PRO A 98 -4.21 -5.90 15.46
CA PRO A 98 -4.85 -4.80 14.78
C PRO A 98 -4.58 -4.89 13.28
N THR A 99 -5.46 -4.26 12.51
CA THR A 99 -5.29 -4.09 11.07
C THR A 99 -4.78 -2.69 10.77
N GLY A 100 -3.98 -2.55 9.72
CA GLY A 100 -3.58 -1.25 9.18
C GLY A 100 -3.94 -1.15 7.70
N VAL A 101 -4.25 0.06 7.24
CA VAL A 101 -4.38 0.38 5.82
C VAL A 101 -3.24 1.30 5.42
N ARG A 102 -2.52 0.94 4.37
CA ARG A 102 -1.42 1.74 3.81
C ARG A 102 -1.84 2.33 2.48
N ALA A 103 -1.72 3.64 2.34
CA ALA A 103 -1.74 4.27 1.02
C ALA A 103 -0.44 3.91 0.30
N GLN A 104 -0.57 3.27 -0.87
CA GLN A 104 0.57 2.84 -1.68
C GLN A 104 0.46 3.48 -3.07
N ALA A 105 1.49 4.22 -3.46
CA ALA A 105 1.55 4.78 -4.81
C ALA A 105 1.83 3.67 -5.84
N MET A 106 1.24 3.84 -7.02
CA MET A 106 1.32 2.89 -8.12
C MET A 106 1.42 3.67 -9.44
N ASP A 107 2.25 3.16 -10.35
CA ASP A 107 2.42 3.73 -11.69
C ASP A 107 1.30 3.28 -12.67
N GLU A 108 1.40 3.72 -13.92
CA GLU A 108 0.40 3.41 -14.96
C GLU A 108 0.43 1.93 -15.42
N ASP A 109 1.51 1.22 -15.10
CA ASP A 109 1.73 -0.19 -15.42
C ASP A 109 1.36 -1.14 -14.28
N GLY A 110 0.84 -0.57 -13.19
CA GLY A 110 0.44 -1.32 -12.02
C GLY A 110 1.63 -1.82 -11.20
N ASN A 111 2.79 -1.16 -11.28
CA ASN A 111 3.91 -1.42 -10.39
C ASN A 111 3.83 -0.47 -9.19
N LEU A 112 4.16 -1.00 -8.01
CA LEU A 112 4.18 -0.22 -6.78
C LEU A 112 5.43 0.68 -6.78
N VAL A 113 5.25 1.94 -6.40
CA VAL A 113 6.37 2.88 -6.31
C VAL A 113 7.07 2.69 -4.97
N ASP A 114 8.38 2.44 -5.01
CA ASP A 114 9.18 2.18 -3.81
C ASP A 114 9.84 3.46 -3.23
N ASP A 115 10.03 4.48 -4.05
CA ASP A 115 10.71 5.73 -3.67
C ASP A 115 9.74 6.91 -3.48
N PHE A 116 10.26 8.07 -3.09
CA PHE A 116 9.48 9.28 -2.89
C PHE A 116 8.69 9.70 -4.13
N VAL A 117 7.44 10.08 -3.91
CA VAL A 117 6.62 10.77 -4.91
C VAL A 117 6.23 12.12 -4.33
N PHE A 118 6.94 13.16 -4.75
CA PHE A 118 6.65 14.54 -4.41
C PHE A 118 5.73 15.17 -5.45
N ASP A 119 4.75 15.94 -5.00
CA ASP A 119 3.84 16.68 -5.85
C ASP A 119 3.51 18.05 -5.22
N SER A 120 3.20 19.05 -6.04
CA SER A 120 2.74 20.35 -5.54
C SER A 120 1.31 20.67 -5.94
N GLY A 121 0.63 19.77 -6.64
CA GLY A 121 -0.66 20.03 -7.24
C GLY A 121 -0.61 21.15 -8.28
N THR A 122 -1.78 21.68 -8.61
CA THR A 122 -1.96 22.74 -9.62
C THR A 122 -2.62 23.97 -9.02
N GLY A 123 -2.45 25.12 -9.69
CA GLY A 123 -3.06 26.38 -9.26
C GLY A 123 -2.18 27.23 -8.33
N PRO A 124 -2.75 28.31 -7.76
CA PRO A 124 -1.98 29.33 -7.03
C PRO A 124 -1.26 28.81 -5.78
N LEU A 125 -1.83 27.79 -5.12
CA LEU A 125 -1.28 27.19 -3.89
C LEU A 125 -0.09 26.26 -4.14
N SER A 126 0.15 25.86 -5.39
CA SER A 126 1.25 24.92 -5.72
C SER A 126 2.64 25.45 -5.35
N LYS A 127 2.80 26.78 -5.31
CA LYS A 127 4.04 27.44 -4.87
C LYS A 127 4.25 27.42 -3.35
N ARG A 128 3.31 26.87 -2.57
CA ARG A 128 3.32 26.88 -1.10
C ARG A 128 3.09 25.52 -0.46
N VAL A 129 2.87 24.47 -1.26
CA VAL A 129 2.52 23.14 -0.77
C VAL A 129 3.41 22.09 -1.41
N LEU A 130 3.91 21.18 -0.57
CA LEU A 130 4.59 19.94 -0.97
C LEU A 130 3.78 18.75 -0.42
N HIS A 131 3.20 17.98 -1.32
CA HIS A 131 2.58 16.70 -1.02
C HIS A 131 3.61 15.58 -1.11
N VAL A 132 3.71 14.79 -0.04
CA VAL A 132 4.48 13.54 -0.04
C VAL A 132 3.49 12.40 -0.27
N ARG A 133 3.32 12.00 -1.54
CA ARG A 133 2.33 10.99 -1.96
C ARG A 133 2.84 9.56 -1.76
N ASN A 134 4.15 9.38 -1.71
CA ASN A 134 4.80 8.12 -1.35
C ASN A 134 6.11 8.43 -0.62
N ALA A 135 6.50 7.55 0.29
CA ALA A 135 7.78 7.58 0.98
C ALA A 135 8.33 6.14 1.09
N PRO A 136 9.66 5.97 1.09
CA PRO A 136 10.28 4.67 1.16
C PRO A 136 9.99 3.96 2.49
N SER A 137 9.90 2.64 2.40
CA SER A 137 9.73 1.74 3.56
C SER A 137 11.11 1.34 4.14
N PRO A 138 11.23 1.03 5.44
CA PRO A 138 10.26 1.16 6.54
C PRO A 138 10.16 2.59 7.12
N GLY A 139 8.96 3.18 7.09
CA GLY A 139 8.73 4.57 7.50
C GLY A 139 9.04 4.86 8.97
N ALA A 140 8.68 3.96 9.89
CA ALA A 140 8.86 4.19 11.32
C ALA A 140 10.34 4.23 11.73
N THR A 141 11.13 3.25 11.29
CA THR A 141 12.55 3.15 11.65
C THR A 141 13.42 4.13 10.86
N SER A 142 13.02 4.50 9.65
CA SER A 142 13.75 5.47 8.81
C SER A 142 13.16 6.89 8.89
N SER A 143 12.31 7.18 9.87
CA SER A 143 11.55 8.43 9.97
C SER A 143 12.43 9.68 9.97
N LEU A 144 13.55 9.69 10.69
CA LEU A 144 14.48 10.83 10.72
C LEU A 144 15.21 11.04 9.38
N ALA A 145 15.59 9.95 8.70
CA ALA A 145 16.21 10.03 7.38
C ALA A 145 15.21 10.54 6.33
N ILE A 146 13.97 10.04 6.38
CA ILE A 146 12.86 10.50 5.55
C ILE A 146 12.60 12.00 5.81
N ALA A 147 12.54 12.42 7.07
CA ALA A 147 12.35 13.83 7.43
C ALA A 147 13.46 14.72 6.88
N LYS A 148 14.73 14.28 6.94
CA LYS A 148 15.85 15.02 6.37
C LYS A 148 15.74 15.18 4.85
N MET A 149 15.31 14.13 4.14
CA MET A 149 15.09 14.19 2.69
C MET A 149 13.94 15.15 2.33
N ILE A 150 12.82 15.06 3.06
CA ILE A 150 11.69 15.97 2.86
C ILE A 150 12.10 17.42 3.14
N ALA A 151 12.83 17.69 4.23
CA ALA A 151 13.30 19.03 4.56
C ALA A 151 14.20 19.61 3.46
N LYS A 152 15.10 18.80 2.89
CA LYS A 152 15.94 19.21 1.76
C LYS A 152 15.12 19.53 0.51
N GLU A 153 14.10 18.72 0.22
CA GLU A 153 13.19 18.98 -0.91
C GLU A 153 12.44 20.30 -0.73
N VAL A 154 11.92 20.56 0.48
CA VAL A 154 11.23 21.82 0.84
C VAL A 154 12.16 23.03 0.67
N GLN A 155 13.40 22.97 1.16
CA GLN A 155 14.38 24.04 1.00
C GLN A 155 14.65 24.35 -0.48
N THR A 156 14.88 23.30 -1.27
CA THR A 156 15.17 23.44 -2.70
C THR A 156 13.97 24.03 -3.46
N ARG A 157 12.76 23.59 -3.10
CA ARG A 157 11.55 23.94 -3.85
C ARG A 157 10.97 25.31 -3.51
N PHE A 158 11.15 25.77 -2.28
CA PHE A 158 10.67 27.07 -1.81
C PHE A 158 11.77 28.10 -1.59
N SER A 159 13.03 27.76 -1.87
CA SER A 159 14.21 28.62 -1.70
C SER A 159 14.31 29.20 -0.28
N LEU A 160 14.15 28.34 0.73
CA LEU A 160 14.26 28.69 2.16
C LEU A 160 15.72 28.73 2.65
#